data_AF-A0A1I6FZM0-F1
#
_entry.id   AF-A0A1I6FZM0-F1
#
_cell.length_a   1.000
_cell.length_b   1.000
_cell.length_c   1.000
_cell.angle_alpha   90.00
_cell.angle_beta   90.00
_cell.angle_gamma   90.00
#
_symmetry.space_group_name_H-M   'P 1'
#
loop_
_entity.id
_entity.type
_entity.pdbx_description
1 polymer ?
#
loop_
_entity_poly.entity_id
_entity_poly.type
_entity_poly.pdbx_seq_one_letter_code
_entity_poly.pdbx_strand_id
1 'polypeptide(L)' 'MVHCPDCGSSLDAIDDVTFEDVDSSIGFVRAAKRFYNVSCAECGVTLGSGVAGARGNGGAADAGGA' A
#
# COMPACT_ATOMS: atom_id res chain seq x y z
N MET A 1 8.32 -0.32 16.91
CA MET A 1 9.30 -1.38 16.73
C MET A 1 8.66 -2.72 16.45
N VAL A 2 8.39 -2.92 15.16
CA VAL A 2 8.14 -4.22 14.53
C VAL A 2 9.36 -4.50 13.64
N HIS A 3 9.78 -5.75 13.52
CA HIS A 3 10.90 -6.13 12.67
C HIS A 3 10.43 -6.84 11.41
N CYS A 4 11.14 -6.62 10.30
CA CYS A 4 10.93 -7.38 9.08
C CYS A 4 11.20 -8.87 9.35
N PRO A 5 10.27 -9.79 9.04
CA PRO A 5 10.42 -11.21 9.36
C PRO A 5 11.53 -11.90 8.55
N ASP A 6 11.98 -11.29 7.44
CA ASP A 6 12.96 -11.87 6.53
C ASP A 6 14.39 -11.42 6.86
N CYS A 7 14.64 -10.11 6.90
CA CYS A 7 15.97 -9.54 7.14
C CYS A 7 16.18 -9.01 8.57
N GLY A 8 15.14 -8.94 9.41
CA GLY A 8 15.22 -8.47 10.79
C GLY A 8 15.35 -6.95 10.94
N SER A 9 15.30 -6.17 9.84
CA SER A 9 15.37 -4.71 9.90
C SER A 9 14.24 -4.12 10.74
N SER A 10 14.52 -3.02 11.43
CA SER A 10 13.49 -2.30 12.18
C SER A 10 12.58 -1.54 11.23
N LEU A 11 11.27 -1.69 11.41
CA LEU A 11 10.23 -0.94 10.71
C LEU A 11 9.61 0.03 11.71
N ASP A 12 10.10 1.26 11.74
CA ASP A 12 9.70 2.29 12.70
C ASP A 12 9.17 3.56 12.03
N ALA A 13 9.55 3.81 10.77
CA ALA A 13 9.11 4.94 9.97
C ALA A 13 8.51 4.50 8.62
N ILE A 14 7.78 5.41 7.98
CA ILE A 14 7.20 5.19 6.64
C ILE A 14 8.27 4.93 5.58
N ASP A 15 9.48 5.48 5.77
CA ASP A 15 10.62 5.33 4.85
C ASP A 15 11.21 3.90 4.86
N ASP A 16 10.88 3.09 5.87
CA ASP A 16 11.34 1.70 5.96
C ASP A 16 10.50 0.76 5.07
N VAL A 17 9.44 1.27 4.44
CA VAL A 17 8.53 0.52 3.57
C VAL A 17 8.32 1.21 2.22
N THR A 18 8.19 0.42 1.17
CA THR A 18 7.91 0.88 -0.20
C THR A 18 6.49 0.51 -0.60
N PHE A 19 5.76 1.46 -1.17
CA PHE A 19 4.40 1.26 -1.68
C PHE A 19 4.41 1.17 -3.20
N GLU A 20 4.02 0.02 -3.74
CA GLU A 20 3.88 -0.19 -5.18
C GLU A 20 2.39 -0.21 -5.55
N ASP A 21 1.95 0.71 -6.42
CA ASP A 21 0.60 0.72 -6.98
C ASP A 21 0.50 -0.36 -8.06
N VAL A 22 -0.32 -1.37 -7.79
CA VAL A 22 -0.62 -2.46 -8.71
C VAL A 22 -1.82 -2.04 -9.54
N ASP A 23 -1.54 -1.57 -10.75
CA ASP A 23 -2.56 -1.13 -11.70
C ASP A 23 -3.56 -2.27 -11.95
N SER A 24 -4.81 -2.01 -11.58
CA SER A 24 -5.91 -2.94 -11.76
C SER A 24 -6.69 -2.56 -13.01
N SER A 25 -6.11 -2.83 -14.17
CA SER A 25 -6.74 -2.66 -15.49
C SER A 25 -7.84 -3.70 -15.76
N ILE A 26 -8.67 -4.01 -14.76
CA ILE A 26 -9.76 -5.00 -14.90
C ILE A 26 -10.95 -4.28 -15.51
N GLY A 27 -11.27 -4.64 -16.75
CA GLY A 27 -12.08 -3.85 -17.67
C GLY A 27 -13.52 -3.51 -17.27
N PHE A 28 -14.05 -2.55 -18.04
CA PHE A 28 -15.47 -2.18 -18.22
C PHE A 28 -16.28 -1.61 -17.05
N VAL A 29 -15.86 -1.73 -15.78
CA VAL A 29 -16.60 -1.12 -14.65
C VAL A 29 -15.73 -0.08 -13.95
N ARG A 30 -16.26 1.16 -13.79
CA ARG A 30 -15.60 2.34 -13.18
C ARG A 30 -15.31 2.20 -11.67
N ALA A 31 -15.06 1.00 -11.18
CA ALA A 31 -14.55 0.76 -9.84
C ALA A 31 -13.02 0.69 -9.93
N ALA A 32 -12.37 1.82 -10.20
CA ALA A 32 -10.91 1.96 -10.20
C ALA A 32 -10.37 1.86 -8.77
N LYS A 33 -10.43 0.67 -8.17
CA LYS A 33 -9.76 0.36 -6.91
C LYS A 33 -8.26 0.37 -7.16
N ARG A 34 -7.52 1.03 -6.28
CA ARG A 34 -6.06 1.00 -6.31
C ARG A 34 -5.60 -0.05 -5.33
N PHE A 35 -4.72 -0.92 -5.77
CA PHE A 35 -4.16 -1.98 -4.95
C PHE A 35 -2.72 -1.57 -4.68
N TYR A 36 -2.30 -1.62 -3.44
CA TYR A 36 -0.94 -1.28 -3.05
C TYR A 36 -0.29 -2.50 -2.45
N ASN A 37 0.91 -2.84 -2.90
CA ASN A 37 1.78 -3.74 -2.17
C ASN A 37 2.72 -2.92 -1.29
N VAL A 38 2.88 -3.36 -0.05
CA VAL A 38 3.83 -2.79 0.90
C VAL A 38 4.99 -3.77 1.01
N SER A 39 6.19 -3.31 0.71
CA SER A 39 7.42 -4.11 0.79
C SER A 39 8.44 -3.47 1.72
N CYS A 40 9.30 -4.27 2.34
CA CYS A 40 10.43 -3.75 3.11
C CYS A 40 11.39 -2.99 2.19
N ALA A 41 11.77 -1.77 2.54
CA ALA A 41 12.69 -0.96 1.73
C ALA A 41 14.11 -1.55 1.66
N GLU A 42 14.50 -2.39 2.61
CA GLU A 42 15.87 -2.93 2.69
C GLU A 42 16.03 -4.26 1.93
N CYS A 43 15.14 -5.22 2.14
CA CYS A 43 15.24 -6.53 1.46
C CYS A 43 14.22 -6.74 0.34
N GLY A 44 13.24 -5.85 0.18
CA GLY A 44 12.22 -5.94 -0.88
C GLY A 44 11.12 -6.97 -0.64
N VAL A 45 11.13 -7.69 0.49
CA VAL A 45 10.07 -8.67 0.79
C VAL A 45 8.72 -7.98 0.96
N THR A 46 7.67 -8.54 0.36
CA THR A 46 6.30 -8.02 0.53
C THR A 46 5.79 -8.32 1.93
N LEU A 47 5.50 -7.25 2.68
CA LEU A 47 5.00 -7.30 4.05
C LEU A 47 3.47 -7.36 4.10
N GLY A 48 2.80 -6.81 3.09
CA GLY A 48 1.34 -6.84 2.99
C GLY A 48 0.80 -6.16 1.73
N SER A 49 -0.51 -6.19 1.57
CA SER A 49 -1.22 -5.53 0.47
C SER A 49 -2.46 -4.80 0.98
N GLY A 50 -2.72 -3.59 0.48
CA GLY A 50 -3.87 -2.75 0.82
C GLY A 50 -4.71 -2.40 -0.39
N VAL A 51 -5.97 -2.01 -0.15
CA VAL A 51 -6.88 -1.51 -1.19
C VAL A 51 -7.36 -0.11 -0.83
N ALA A 52 -7.16 0.87 -1.72
CA ALA A 52 -7.76 2.19 -1.57
C ALA A 52 -8.94 2.37 -2.53
N GLY A 53 -9.98 3.05 -2.04
CA GLY A 53 -11.13 3.45 -2.84
C GLY A 53 -10.76 4.32 -4.03
N ALA A 54 -11.58 4.27 -5.08
CA ALA A 54 -11.36 5.04 -6.30
C ALA A 54 -11.38 6.55 -6.02
N ARG A 55 -10.52 7.32 -6.70
CA ARG A 55 -10.62 8.80 -6.75
C ARG A 55 -11.89 9.20 -7.51
N GLY A 56 -13.03 9.19 -6.83
CA GLY A 56 -14.29 9.74 -7.31
C GLY A 56 -14.53 11.11 -6.69
N ASN A 57 -14.78 12.14 -7.52
CA ASN A 57 -15.31 13.44 -7.10
C ASN A 57 -16.69 13.24 -6.43
N GLY A 58 -16.71 12.98 -5.13
CA GLY A 58 -17.93 12.74 -4.38
C GLY A 58 -17.62 12.45 -2.92
N GLY A 59 -17.51 13.53 -2.13
CA GLY A 59 -17.70 13.63 -0.67
C GLY A 59 -17.35 12.46 0.24
N ALA A 60 -16.42 12.75 1.16
CA ALA A 60 -16.26 12.16 2.50
C ALA A 60 -15.90 10.66 2.55
N ALA A 61 -14.86 10.22 3.24
CA ALA A 61 -14.18 10.81 4.37
C ALA A 61 -12.75 10.20 4.42
N ASP A 62 -11.77 11.02 4.79
CA ASP A 62 -10.50 10.62 5.40
C ASP A 62 -10.14 9.12 5.39
N ALA A 63 -9.46 8.67 4.34
CA ALA A 63 -8.51 7.56 4.51
C ALA A 63 -7.19 8.21 4.94
N GLY A 64 -7.13 8.54 6.24
CA GLY A 64 -5.96 9.11 6.88
C GLY A 64 -4.71 8.33 6.52
N GLY A 65 -3.73 9.05 5.98
CA GLY A 65 -2.34 8.64 6.13
C GLY A 65 -2.03 8.60 7.62
N ALA A 66 -1.68 7.41 8.09
CA ALA A 66 -0.88 7.13 9.26
C ALA A 66 -0.03 5.92 8.90
#